data_AF-A0A843HJ26-F1
#
_entry.id   AF-A0A843HJ26-F1
#
_cell.length_a   1.000
_cell.length_b   1.000
_cell.length_c   1.000
_cell.angle_alpha   90.00
_cell.angle_beta   90.00
_cell.angle_gamma   90.00
#
_symmetry.space_group_name_H-M   'P 1'
#
loop_
_entity.id
_entity.type
_entity.pdbx_description
1 polymer ?
#
loop_
_entity_poly.entity_id
_entity_poly.type
_entity_poly.pdbx_seq_one_letter_code
_entity_poly.pdbx_strand_id
1 'polypeptide(L)'
;MTHEELCEATARKFVQTFALWEVKGKWENPDVITWNSSGRSTIYEIKMSRSDFLADFKKKCRQAENKKAGCKFYYVCYGDFIKKEDVPENWGLIHYINGKFKIIKYPPSDWELRNEDINRDRDLQGEIIMLVNFILCNKYYNQQRYCFNKRYKR
;
A
#
# COMPACT_ATOMS: atom_id res chain seq x y z
N MET A 1 11.11 15.71 -3.22
CA MET A 1 10.09 14.65 -3.21
C MET A 1 10.44 13.63 -4.26
N THR A 2 11.23 12.64 -3.86
CA THR A 2 11.50 11.42 -4.62
C THR A 2 10.40 10.39 -4.36
N HIS A 3 10.41 9.30 -5.13
CA HIS A 3 9.53 8.15 -4.88
C HIS A 3 9.71 7.61 -3.45
N GLU A 4 10.96 7.37 -3.04
CA GLU A 4 11.30 6.83 -1.73
C GLU A 4 10.88 7.77 -0.58
N GLU A 5 11.09 9.08 -0.73
CA GLU A 5 10.64 10.07 0.25
C GLU A 5 9.11 10.04 0.43
N LEU A 6 8.36 9.85 -0.67
CA LEU A 6 6.91 9.78 -0.61
C LEU A 6 6.41 8.44 -0.05
N CYS A 7 7.12 7.34 -0.33
CA CYS A 7 6.90 6.05 0.32
C CYS A 7 7.01 6.17 1.85
N GLU A 8 8.12 6.72 2.33
CA GLU A 8 8.34 6.91 3.76
C GLU A 8 7.30 7.86 4.38
N ALA A 9 7.02 9.00 3.74
CA ALA A 9 6.03 9.95 4.22
C ALA A 9 4.63 9.31 4.32
N THR A 10 4.26 8.50 3.32
CA THR A 10 2.99 7.76 3.29
C THR A 10 2.93 6.73 4.40
N ALA A 11 3.99 5.91 4.57
CA ALA A 11 4.08 4.93 5.65
C ALA A 11 3.90 5.60 7.01
N ARG A 12 4.62 6.69 7.27
CA ARG A 12 4.54 7.42 8.54
C ARG A 12 3.20 8.09 8.78
N LYS A 13 2.54 8.59 7.72
CA LYS A 13 1.24 9.25 7.82
C LYS A 13 0.11 8.27 8.13
N PHE A 14 0.14 7.11 7.49
CA PHE A 14 -0.99 6.16 7.49
C PHE A 14 -0.72 4.87 8.27
N VAL A 15 0.41 4.75 8.97
CA VAL A 15 0.68 3.60 9.83
C VAL A 15 -0.42 3.45 10.89
N GLN A 16 -1.07 2.28 10.89
CA GLN A 16 -2.09 1.94 11.88
C GLN A 16 -1.45 1.25 13.08
N THR A 17 -0.74 0.15 12.87
CA THR A 17 0.07 -0.53 13.89
C THR A 17 1.51 -0.58 13.44
N PHE A 18 1.74 -1.09 12.24
CA PHE A 18 3.06 -1.25 11.64
C PHE A 18 2.97 -1.00 10.14
N ALA A 19 4.04 -0.44 9.58
CA ALA A 19 4.16 -0.16 8.15
C ALA A 19 5.54 -0.56 7.65
N LEU A 20 5.56 -1.03 6.41
CA LEU A 20 6.75 -1.26 5.61
C LEU A 20 6.66 -0.45 4.32
N TRP A 21 7.80 -0.13 3.72
CA TRP A 21 7.84 0.42 2.37
C TRP A 21 8.92 -0.20 1.50
N GLU A 22 8.70 -0.15 0.19
CA GLU A 22 9.51 -0.74 -0.87
C GLU A 22 9.81 -2.24 -0.63
N VAL A 23 8.78 -2.99 -0.27
CA VAL A 23 8.91 -4.39 0.13
C VAL A 23 8.87 -5.30 -1.09
N LYS A 24 9.64 -6.39 -1.03
CA LYS A 24 9.65 -7.42 -2.06
C LYS A 24 8.86 -8.64 -1.62
N GLY A 25 7.80 -8.95 -2.37
CA GLY A 25 7.00 -10.16 -2.24
C GLY A 25 7.18 -11.09 -3.43
N LYS A 26 6.39 -12.16 -3.46
CA LYS A 26 6.43 -13.17 -4.53
C LYS A 26 5.77 -12.69 -5.82
N TRP A 27 4.58 -12.09 -5.70
CA TRP A 27 3.76 -11.65 -6.83
C TRP A 27 3.49 -10.15 -6.84
N GLU A 28 3.40 -9.56 -5.65
CA GLU A 28 3.19 -8.14 -5.43
C GLU A 28 4.40 -7.56 -4.70
N ASN A 29 4.76 -6.33 -5.06
CA ASN A 29 5.87 -5.58 -4.48
C ASN A 29 5.33 -4.20 -4.11
N PRO A 30 4.61 -4.07 -3.00
CA PRO A 30 3.94 -2.83 -2.65
C PRO A 30 4.96 -1.73 -2.32
N ASP A 31 4.68 -0.53 -2.79
CA ASP A 31 5.49 0.65 -2.44
C ASP A 31 5.36 0.95 -0.95
N VAL A 32 4.15 0.86 -0.39
CA VAL A 32 3.91 0.90 1.06
C VAL A 32 2.84 -0.11 1.42
N ILE A 33 3.02 -0.80 2.54
CA ILE A 33 2.01 -1.67 3.13
C ILE A 33 1.92 -1.42 4.63
N THR A 34 0.70 -1.30 5.13
CA THR A 34 0.41 -1.07 6.56
C THR A 34 -0.51 -2.15 7.08
N TRP A 35 -0.37 -2.52 8.35
CA TRP A 35 -1.29 -3.41 9.04
C TRP A 35 -1.90 -2.72 10.26
N ASN A 36 -3.17 -3.02 10.52
CA ASN A 36 -3.84 -2.67 11.76
C ASN A 36 -3.75 -3.79 12.80
N SER A 37 -4.27 -3.54 14.01
CA SER A 37 -4.23 -4.49 15.13
C SER A 37 -5.04 -5.77 14.90
N SER A 38 -5.89 -5.80 13.88
CA SER A 38 -6.65 -6.98 13.46
C SER A 38 -5.99 -7.71 12.27
N GLY A 39 -4.75 -7.35 11.90
CA GLY A 39 -4.01 -7.99 10.82
C GLY A 39 -4.54 -7.68 9.41
N ARG A 40 -5.42 -6.69 9.26
CA ARG A 40 -5.87 -6.23 7.94
C ARG A 40 -4.85 -5.27 7.36
N SER A 41 -4.47 -5.53 6.11
CA SER A 41 -3.45 -4.78 5.39
C SER A 41 -4.07 -3.69 4.50
N THR A 42 -3.35 -2.60 4.33
CA THR A 42 -3.64 -1.57 3.31
C THR A 42 -2.37 -1.30 2.54
N ILE A 43 -2.45 -1.45 1.22
CA ILE A 43 -1.39 -1.15 0.27
C ILE A 43 -1.58 0.26 -0.28
N TYR A 44 -0.49 1.01 -0.38
CA TYR A 44 -0.42 2.29 -1.05
C TYR A 44 0.61 2.18 -2.17
N GLU A 45 0.15 2.41 -3.40
CA GLU A 45 0.98 2.46 -4.61
C GLU A 45 1.31 3.91 -4.91
N ILE A 46 2.59 4.27 -4.86
CA ILE A 46 3.06 5.64 -5.06
C ILE A 46 3.18 5.88 -6.56
N LYS A 47 2.66 7.02 -7.03
CA LYS A 47 2.72 7.43 -8.42
C LYS A 47 3.35 8.80 -8.58
N MET A 48 4.46 8.85 -9.32
CA MET A 48 5.19 10.11 -9.57
C MET A 48 4.78 10.78 -10.88
N SER A 49 4.10 10.07 -11.77
CA SER A 49 3.63 10.60 -13.05
C SER A 49 2.43 9.83 -13.60
N ARG A 50 1.76 10.38 -14.63
CA ARG A 50 0.65 9.71 -15.30
C ARG A 50 1.09 8.42 -16.00
N SER A 51 2.28 8.38 -16.57
CA SER A 51 2.81 7.17 -17.23
C SER A 51 3.07 6.04 -16.23
N ASP A 52 3.59 6.37 -15.05
CA ASP A 52 3.77 5.42 -13.95
C ASP A 52 2.43 4.83 -13.48
N PHE A 53 1.39 5.66 -13.36
CA PHE A 53 0.03 5.19 -13.08
C PHE A 53 -0.48 4.21 -14.15
N LEU A 54 -0.32 4.54 -15.43
CA LEU A 54 -0.78 3.67 -16.52
C LEU A 54 0.01 2.36 -16.61
N ALA A 55 1.27 2.34 -16.17
CA ALA A 55 2.07 1.13 -16.13
C ALA A 55 1.58 0.12 -15.07
N ASP A 56 0.94 0.59 -13.99
CA ASP A 56 0.48 -0.27 -12.89
C ASP A 56 -0.56 -1.30 -13.36
N PHE A 57 -1.45 -0.90 -14.27
CA PHE A 57 -2.49 -1.77 -14.83
C PHE A 57 -1.91 -2.98 -15.60
N LYS A 58 -0.63 -2.93 -15.98
CA LYS A 58 0.06 -4.03 -16.67
C LYS A 58 0.70 -5.04 -15.70
N LYS A 59 0.69 -4.78 -14.39
CA LYS A 59 1.28 -5.69 -13.39
C LYS A 59 0.52 -7.02 -13.35
N LYS A 60 1.26 -8.13 -13.26
CA LYS A 60 0.68 -9.49 -13.19
C LYS A 60 -0.29 -9.68 -12.02
N CYS A 61 -0.01 -9.06 -10.87
CA CYS A 61 -0.91 -9.10 -9.69
C CYS A 61 -2.24 -8.37 -9.92
N ARG A 62 -2.36 -7.54 -10.97
CA ARG A 62 -3.62 -6.90 -11.37
C ARG A 62 -4.43 -7.75 -12.35
N GLN A 63 -3.86 -8.82 -12.88
CA GLN A 63 -4.49 -9.71 -13.87
C GLN A 63 -5.06 -11.00 -13.25
N ALA A 64 -4.68 -11.33 -12.01
CA ALA A 64 -5.13 -12.54 -11.32
C ALA A 64 -5.48 -12.23 -9.87
N GLU A 65 -6.74 -12.45 -9.49
CA GLU A 65 -7.29 -12.07 -8.17
C GLU A 65 -6.57 -12.78 -7.02
N ASN A 66 -6.23 -14.06 -7.18
CA ASN A 66 -5.54 -14.88 -6.17
C ASN A 66 -4.05 -14.54 -5.93
N LYS A 67 -3.51 -13.51 -6.60
CA LYS A 67 -2.11 -13.06 -6.46
C LYS A 67 -2.01 -11.69 -5.80
N LYS A 68 -3.12 -11.16 -5.31
CA LYS A 68 -3.23 -9.82 -4.76
C LYS A 68 -3.12 -9.87 -3.23
N ALA A 69 -2.04 -9.31 -2.70
CA ALA A 69 -1.88 -9.03 -1.28
C ALA A 69 -2.66 -7.76 -0.93
N GLY A 70 -2.98 -7.50 0.34
CA GLY A 70 -3.72 -6.29 0.74
C GLY A 70 -5.23 -6.51 0.90
N CYS A 71 -5.83 -5.92 1.94
CA CYS A 71 -7.29 -5.83 2.06
C CYS A 71 -7.86 -4.56 1.40
N LYS A 72 -7.09 -3.46 1.41
CA LYS A 72 -7.44 -2.16 0.83
C LYS A 72 -6.28 -1.63 0.01
N PHE A 73 -6.61 -0.82 -0.98
CA PHE A 73 -5.65 -0.29 -1.94
C PHE A 73 -5.88 1.20 -2.14
N TYR A 74 -4.79 1.95 -2.16
CA TYR A 74 -4.78 3.36 -2.52
C TYR A 74 -3.72 3.60 -3.58
N TYR A 75 -4.04 4.46 -4.54
CA TYR A 75 -3.00 5.22 -5.23
C TYR A 75 -2.69 6.47 -4.43
N VAL A 76 -1.40 6.78 -4.29
CA VAL A 76 -0.91 8.04 -3.73
C VAL A 76 -0.09 8.73 -4.80
N CYS A 77 -0.56 9.86 -5.32
CA CYS A 77 0.16 10.57 -6.38
C CYS A 77 0.79 11.88 -5.89
N TYR A 78 1.98 12.17 -6.39
CA TYR A 78 2.64 13.46 -6.18
C TYR A 78 2.03 14.50 -7.13
N GLY A 79 1.11 15.32 -6.63
CA GLY A 79 0.27 16.20 -7.45
C GLY A 79 -1.17 15.71 -7.57
N ASP A 80 -1.84 16.09 -8.66
CA ASP A 80 -3.27 15.88 -8.92
C ASP A 80 -3.57 15.31 -10.32
N PHE A 81 -2.56 14.76 -11.00
CA PHE A 81 -2.68 14.25 -12.38
C PHE A 81 -3.51 12.95 -12.51
N ILE A 82 -3.89 12.32 -11.39
CA ILE A 82 -4.84 11.20 -11.35
C ILE A 82 -6.17 11.75 -10.84
N LYS A 83 -7.24 11.59 -11.63
CA LYS A 83 -8.58 11.99 -11.23
C LYS A 83 -9.31 10.81 -10.60
N LYS A 84 -10.37 11.11 -9.84
CA LYS A 84 -11.17 10.08 -9.15
C LYS A 84 -11.76 9.06 -10.13
N GLU A 85 -12.11 9.51 -11.32
CA GLU A 85 -12.75 8.73 -12.38
C GLU A 85 -11.78 7.77 -13.07
N ASP A 86 -10.48 8.03 -12.99
CA ASP A 86 -9.44 7.15 -13.54
C ASP A 86 -9.18 5.92 -12.64
N VAL A 87 -9.58 5.99 -11.37
CA VAL A 87 -9.20 5.02 -10.34
C VAL A 87 -10.25 3.92 -10.26
N PRO A 88 -9.85 2.62 -10.27
CA PRO A 88 -10.76 1.48 -10.16
C PRO A 88 -11.72 1.61 -8.98
N GLU A 89 -12.95 1.09 -9.12
CA GLU A 89 -14.03 1.24 -8.14
C GLU A 89 -13.60 0.86 -6.71
N ASN A 90 -12.92 -0.27 -6.57
CA ASN A 90 -12.45 -0.82 -5.29
C ASN A 90 -11.14 -0.20 -4.75
N TRP A 91 -10.67 0.91 -5.32
CA TRP A 91 -9.45 1.60 -4.92
C TRP A 91 -9.72 3.01 -4.41
N GLY A 92 -8.89 3.44 -3.46
CA GLY A 92 -8.81 4.82 -3.03
C GLY A 92 -7.78 5.64 -3.80
N LEU A 93 -7.88 6.96 -3.65
CA LEU A 93 -6.97 7.93 -4.25
C LEU A 93 -6.60 9.00 -3.24
N ILE A 94 -5.31 9.26 -3.12
CA ILE A 94 -4.72 10.30 -2.29
C ILE A 94 -3.82 11.17 -3.16
N HIS A 95 -3.99 12.48 -3.05
CA HIS A 95 -3.08 13.47 -3.61
C HIS A 95 -2.11 13.94 -2.54
N TYR A 96 -0.83 13.98 -2.87
CA TYR A 96 0.19 14.64 -2.06
C TYR A 96 0.59 15.95 -2.73
N ILE A 97 0.15 17.07 -2.14
CA ILE A 97 0.33 18.42 -2.72
C ILE A 97 0.80 19.35 -1.60
N ASN A 98 1.86 20.11 -1.85
CA ASN A 98 2.39 21.11 -0.93
C ASN A 98 2.60 20.57 0.50
N GLY A 99 3.17 19.35 0.61
CA GLY A 99 3.46 18.73 1.91
C GLY A 99 2.28 18.05 2.60
N LYS A 100 1.09 18.03 1.98
CA LYS A 100 -0.15 17.55 2.60
C LYS A 100 -0.77 16.41 1.81
N PHE A 101 -1.26 15.41 2.53
CA PHE A 101 -2.07 14.33 1.98
C PHE A 101 -3.54 14.75 1.97
N LYS A 102 -4.19 14.68 0.80
CA LYS A 102 -5.61 14.92 0.60
C LYS A 102 -6.26 13.67 0.02
N ILE A 103 -7.20 13.09 0.75
CA ILE A 103 -7.96 11.93 0.26
C ILE A 103 -9.02 12.43 -0.72
N ILE A 104 -9.03 11.86 -1.92
CA ILE A 104 -9.94 12.23 -3.02
C ILE A 104 -11.01 11.16 -3.23
N LYS A 105 -10.63 9.90 -3.03
CA LYS A 105 -11.50 8.73 -3.12
C LYS A 105 -11.17 7.75 -2.01
N TYR A 106 -12.20 7.24 -1.34
CA TYR A 106 -12.04 6.13 -0.41
C TYR A 106 -12.31 4.81 -1.16
N PRO A 107 -11.56 3.73 -0.88
CA PRO A 107 -11.95 2.39 -1.27
C PRO A 107 -13.18 1.95 -0.43
N PRO A 108 -13.81 0.82 -0.78
CA PRO A 108 -14.87 0.24 0.05
C PRO A 108 -14.45 0.10 1.52
N SER A 109 -15.42 0.31 2.41
CA SER A 109 -15.28 0.18 3.85
C SER A 109 -14.92 -1.26 4.23
N ASP A 110 -14.42 -1.46 5.45
CA ASP A 110 -14.15 -2.82 5.93
C ASP A 110 -15.42 -3.67 6.04
N TRP A 111 -16.58 -3.03 6.18
CA TRP A 111 -17.88 -3.71 6.21
C TRP A 111 -18.25 -4.26 4.83
N GLU A 112 -18.18 -3.42 3.80
CA GLU A 112 -18.45 -3.81 2.40
C GLU A 112 -17.47 -4.93 1.96
N LEU A 113 -16.19 -4.76 2.28
CA LEU A 113 -15.14 -5.74 1.97
C LEU A 113 -15.28 -7.08 2.73
N ARG A 114 -16.11 -7.15 3.78
CA ARG A 114 -16.43 -8.39 4.50
C ARG A 114 -17.65 -9.09 3.91
N ASN A 115 -18.64 -8.35 3.44
CA ASN A 115 -19.89 -8.90 2.95
C ASN A 115 -19.80 -9.44 1.52
N GLU A 116 -18.88 -8.91 0.72
CA GLU A 116 -18.76 -9.27 -0.71
C GLU A 116 -17.77 -10.41 -0.98
N ASP A 117 -17.28 -11.12 0.04
CA ASP A 117 -16.25 -12.18 -0.09
C ASP A 117 -14.92 -11.74 -0.75
N ILE A 118 -14.73 -10.45 -1.06
CA ILE A 118 -13.58 -9.87 -1.77
C ILE A 118 -12.23 -10.21 -1.11
N ASN A 119 -12.22 -10.52 0.19
CA ASN A 119 -11.00 -10.88 0.92
C ASN A 119 -10.70 -12.38 0.99
N ARG A 120 -11.54 -13.29 0.47
CA ARG A 120 -11.25 -14.74 0.48
C ARG A 120 -9.96 -15.07 -0.29
N ASP A 121 -9.66 -14.29 -1.32
CA ASP A 121 -8.51 -14.50 -2.20
C ASP A 121 -7.30 -13.61 -1.88
N ARG A 122 -7.27 -12.99 -0.69
CA ARG A 122 -6.08 -12.26 -0.21
C ARG A 122 -4.90 -13.23 -0.14
N ASP A 123 -3.80 -12.88 -0.82
CA ASP A 123 -2.55 -13.63 -0.76
C ASP A 123 -1.83 -13.42 0.58
N LEU A 124 -2.36 -14.06 1.63
CA LEU A 124 -1.79 -14.01 2.98
C LEU A 124 -0.38 -14.59 3.02
N GLN A 125 -0.13 -15.63 2.19
CA GLN A 125 1.21 -16.22 2.08
C GLN A 125 2.21 -15.19 1.54
N GLY A 126 1.82 -14.42 0.52
CA GLY A 126 2.61 -13.32 -0.02
C GLY A 126 2.95 -12.26 1.03
N GLU A 127 2.00 -11.88 1.87
CA GLU A 127 2.24 -10.92 2.96
C GLU A 127 3.16 -11.47 4.06
N ILE A 128 3.01 -12.75 4.42
CA ILE A 128 3.93 -13.41 5.37
C ILE A 128 5.36 -13.42 4.80
N ILE A 129 5.51 -13.76 3.51
CA ILE A 129 6.81 -13.73 2.82
C ILE A 129 7.41 -12.33 2.84
N MET A 130 6.61 -11.28 2.61
CA MET A 130 7.07 -9.88 2.71
C MET A 130 7.62 -9.56 4.10
N LEU A 131 6.91 -9.95 5.17
CA LEU A 131 7.35 -9.74 6.55
C LEU A 131 8.64 -10.51 6.87
N VAL A 132 8.72 -11.78 6.47
CA VAL A 132 9.91 -12.61 6.69
C VAL A 132 11.11 -12.05 5.93
N ASN A 133 10.93 -11.71 4.65
CA ASN A 133 11.98 -11.09 3.83
C ASN A 133 12.46 -9.79 4.48
N PHE A 134 11.54 -8.95 4.93
CA PHE A 134 11.89 -7.71 5.62
C PHE A 134 12.72 -7.96 6.88
N ILE A 135 12.33 -8.91 7.74
CA ILE A 135 13.04 -9.26 8.98
C ILE A 135 14.46 -9.76 8.66
N LEU A 136 14.58 -10.68 7.70
CA LEU A 136 15.88 -11.20 7.27
C LEU A 136 16.73 -10.07 6.67
N CYS A 137 16.18 -9.28 5.74
CA CYS A 137 16.92 -8.19 5.12
C CYS A 137 17.36 -7.12 6.11
N ASN A 138 16.55 -6.79 7.13
CA ASN A 138 16.95 -5.85 8.18
C ASN A 138 18.09 -6.39 9.02
N LYS A 139 18.03 -7.68 9.39
CA LYS A 139 19.08 -8.33 10.17
C LYS A 139 20.42 -8.37 9.43
N TYR A 140 20.41 -8.55 8.11
CA TYR A 140 21.63 -8.75 7.32
C TYR A 140 22.14 -7.52 6.58
N TYR A 141 21.27 -6.56 6.22
CA TYR A 141 21.60 -5.41 5.37
C TYR A 141 21.29 -4.04 6.00
N ASN A 142 20.81 -4.00 7.25
CA ASN A 142 20.52 -2.78 8.00
C ASN A 142 19.61 -1.76 7.27
N GLN A 143 18.66 -2.24 6.47
CA GLN A 143 17.73 -1.38 5.72
C GLN A 143 16.49 -1.03 6.56
N GLN A 144 16.49 0.15 7.21
CA GLN A 144 15.36 0.60 8.01
C GLN A 144 14.18 1.11 7.16
N ARG A 145 13.43 0.17 6.56
CA ARG A 145 12.24 0.47 5.75
C ARG A 145 10.93 0.11 6.45
N TYR A 146 10.80 0.56 7.69
CA TYR A 146 9.64 0.29 8.53
C TYR A 146 9.36 1.41 9.53
N CYS A 147 8.12 1.46 10.00
CA CYS A 147 7.79 2.22 11.20
C CYS A 147 6.64 1.59 11.98
N PHE A 148 6.64 1.83 13.29
CA PHE A 148 5.51 1.52 14.16
C PHE A 148 4.70 2.78 14.40
N ASN A 149 3.39 2.62 14.55
CA ASN A 149 2.56 3.72 15.02
C ASN A 149 3.04 4.12 16.43
N LYS A 150 3.35 5.42 16.59
CA LYS A 150 3.87 6.00 17.83
C LYS A 150 2.96 5.73 19.03
N ARG A 151 1.65 5.54 18.81
CA ARG A 151 0.69 5.18 19.87
C ARG A 151 1.02 3.85 20.57
N TYR A 152 1.76 2.96 19.92
CA TYR A 152 2.18 1.67 20.48
C TYR A 152 3.64 1.65 20.95
N LYS A 153 4.37 2.77 20.90
CA LYS A 153 5.68 2.86 21.55
C LYS A 153 5.44 2.90 23.06
N ARG A 154 5.87 1.84 23.76
CA ARG A 154 6.00 1.83 25.22
C ARG A 154 7.17 2.73 25.63
#